data_AF-A0A7Y6NFW1-F1
#
_entry.id   AF-A0A7Y6NFW1-F1
#
_cell.length_a   1.000
_cell.length_b   1.000
_cell.length_c   1.000
_cell.angle_alpha   90.00
_cell.angle_beta   90.00
_cell.angle_gamma   90.00
#
_symmetry.space_group_name_H-M   'P 1'
#
loop_
_entity.id
_entity.type
_entity.pdbx_description
1 polymer ?
#
loop_
_entity_poly.entity_id
_entity_poly.type
_entity_poly.pdbx_seq_one_letter_code
_entity_poly.pdbx_strand_id
1 'polypeptide(L)'
;MWSPDEAICPYCSYEHCEADHCDVGIGMVQCGPYHCPVCEASEISSLDTRELTEREKETGWFEPGSRVSDVANTVNGRLVDHREAKEFYDIGLLDKKALGQ
;
A
#
# COMPACT_ATOMS: atom_id res chain seq x y z
N MET A 1 2.40 17.82 -17.90
CA MET A 1 1.97 16.40 -18.00
C MET A 1 2.50 15.75 -16.74
N TRP A 2 1.63 15.23 -15.88
CA TRP A 2 2.05 14.61 -14.63
C TRP A 2 2.76 13.28 -14.93
N SER A 3 3.84 13.01 -14.21
CA SER A 3 4.58 11.75 -14.20
C SER A 3 4.50 11.26 -12.75
N PRO A 4 3.88 10.09 -12.48
CA PRO A 4 3.90 9.54 -11.13
C PRO A 4 5.34 9.36 -10.68
N ASP A 5 5.59 9.62 -9.39
CA ASP A 5 6.79 9.13 -8.75
C ASP A 5 6.67 7.59 -8.68
N GLU A 6 7.67 6.89 -9.24
CA GLU A 6 7.77 5.44 -9.19
C GLU A 6 8.85 5.05 -8.17
N ALA A 7 8.58 4.03 -7.36
CA ALA A 7 9.52 3.55 -6.37
C ALA A 7 10.22 2.25 -6.82
N ILE A 8 11.51 2.13 -6.49
CA ILE A 8 12.27 0.89 -6.68
C ILE A 8 12.03 -0.02 -5.47
N CYS A 9 11.57 -1.24 -5.72
CA CYS A 9 11.35 -2.23 -4.66
C CYS A 9 12.68 -2.61 -3.98
N PRO A 10 12.81 -2.48 -2.65
CA PRO A 10 14.05 -2.80 -1.93
C PRO A 10 14.34 -4.30 -1.78
N TYR A 11 13.41 -5.16 -2.21
CA TYR A 11 13.51 -6.62 -2.12
C TYR A 11 13.82 -7.31 -3.44
N CYS A 12 13.19 -6.89 -4.54
CA CYS A 12 13.38 -7.51 -5.86
C CYS A 12 13.92 -6.57 -6.93
N SER A 13 14.20 -5.31 -6.58
CA SER A 13 14.73 -4.28 -7.47
C SER A 13 13.83 -3.92 -8.65
N TYR A 14 12.54 -4.25 -8.59
CA TYR A 14 11.57 -3.79 -9.60
C TYR A 14 11.41 -2.27 -9.54
N GLU A 15 11.55 -1.59 -10.66
CA GLU A 15 11.66 -0.11 -10.72
C GLU A 15 10.33 0.63 -10.80
N HIS A 16 9.24 -0.08 -11.11
CA HIS A 16 7.93 0.53 -11.40
C HIS A 16 6.90 0.22 -10.30
N CYS A 17 7.27 0.37 -9.02
CA CYS A 17 6.26 0.25 -7.95
C CYS A 17 5.41 1.51 -7.93
N GLU A 18 4.09 1.32 -7.91
CA GLU A 18 3.11 2.42 -7.96
C GLU A 18 2.46 2.63 -6.59
N ALA A 19 2.03 3.87 -6.35
CA ALA A 19 1.21 4.27 -5.20
C ALA A 19 0.04 5.12 -5.67
N ASP A 20 -1.02 5.15 -4.85
CA ASP A 20 -2.17 6.00 -5.10
C ASP A 20 -1.81 7.47 -4.83
N HIS A 21 -2.28 8.37 -5.70
CA HIS A 21 -2.05 9.80 -5.56
C HIS A 21 -3.37 10.58 -5.69
N CYS A 22 -3.57 11.56 -4.81
CA CYS A 22 -4.71 12.48 -4.83
C CYS A 22 -4.25 13.92 -5.12
N ASP A 23 -4.98 14.64 -5.95
CA ASP A 23 -4.78 16.08 -6.13
C ASP A 23 -5.29 16.84 -4.89
N VAL A 24 -4.43 17.66 -4.29
CA VAL A 24 -4.75 18.50 -3.14
C VAL A 24 -4.85 20.00 -3.49
N GLY A 25 -4.93 20.34 -4.78
CA GLY A 25 -5.09 21.71 -5.29
C GLY A 25 -3.79 22.50 -5.47
N ILE A 26 -2.66 21.92 -5.05
CA ILE A 26 -1.30 22.43 -5.29
C ILE A 26 -0.39 21.40 -5.97
N GLY A 27 -0.91 20.21 -6.26
CA GLY A 27 -0.17 19.08 -6.81
C GLY A 27 -0.76 17.74 -6.38
N MET A 28 -0.26 16.67 -6.99
CA MET A 28 -0.58 15.30 -6.61
C MET A 28 0.25 14.92 -5.39
N VAL A 29 -0.40 14.31 -4.39
CA VAL A 29 0.25 13.81 -3.16
C VAL A 29 -0.10 12.35 -2.98
N GLN A 30 0.90 11.56 -2.59
CA GLN A 30 0.74 10.14 -2.28
C GLN A 30 -0.29 9.94 -1.15
N CYS A 31 -1.27 9.06 -1.37
CA CYS A 31 -2.34 8.76 -0.43
C CYS A 31 -2.47 7.27 -0.08
N GLY A 32 -1.73 6.40 -0.76
CA GLY A 32 -1.57 4.97 -0.45
C GLY A 32 -0.11 4.57 -0.41
N PRO A 33 0.26 3.42 0.18
CA PRO A 33 1.63 2.93 0.17
C PRO A 33 2.05 2.53 -1.25
N TYR A 34 3.35 2.65 -1.57
CA TYR A 34 3.88 1.98 -2.76
C TYR A 34 3.72 0.46 -2.66
N HIS A 35 3.35 -0.18 -3.76
CA HIS A 35 3.19 -1.63 -3.84
C HIS A 35 3.98 -2.21 -5.00
N CYS A 36 4.72 -3.30 -4.74
CA CYS A 36 5.46 -4.03 -5.76
C CYS A 36 4.59 -5.14 -6.37
N PRO A 37 4.25 -5.08 -7.68
CA PRO A 37 3.43 -6.11 -8.33
C PRO A 37 4.17 -7.43 -8.55
N VAL A 38 5.49 -7.48 -8.33
CA VAL A 38 6.32 -8.68 -8.59
C VAL A 38 6.48 -9.55 -7.35
N CYS A 39 6.79 -8.94 -6.20
CA CYS A 39 7.06 -9.67 -4.95
C CYS A 39 6.09 -9.33 -3.83
N GLU A 40 5.08 -8.48 -4.06
CA GLU A 40 4.05 -8.12 -3.08
C GLU A 40 4.60 -7.39 -1.84
N ALA A 41 5.84 -6.90 -1.88
CA ALA A 41 6.35 -5.96 -0.89
C ALA A 41 5.58 -4.64 -0.99
N SER A 42 5.34 -3.99 0.14
CA SER A 42 4.65 -2.70 0.19
C SER A 42 5.28 -1.74 1.17
N GLU A 43 5.25 -0.45 0.88
CA GLU A 43 5.71 0.59 1.79
C GLU A 43 4.90 0.58 3.10
N ILE A 44 5.59 0.87 4.20
CA ILE A 44 5.00 0.89 5.54
C ILE A 44 4.26 2.21 5.74
N SER A 45 2.97 2.12 6.10
CA SER A 45 2.19 3.29 6.49
C SER A 45 2.70 3.88 7.81
N SER A 46 2.64 5.21 7.94
CA SER A 46 2.87 5.91 9.21
C SER A 46 1.89 5.52 10.32
N LEU A 47 0.78 4.87 9.98
CA LEU A 47 -0.22 4.36 10.92
C LEU A 47 0.07 2.95 11.42
N ASP A 48 1.07 2.27 10.88
CA ASP A 48 1.37 0.91 11.29
C ASP A 48 2.07 0.90 12.66
N THR A 49 1.55 0.09 13.59
CA THR A 49 2.04 0.01 14.97
C THR A 49 2.65 -1.34 15.32
N ARG A 50 2.85 -2.23 14.34
CA ARG A 50 3.37 -3.57 14.62
C ARG A 50 4.87 -3.53 14.85
N GLU A 51 5.39 -4.58 15.49
CA GLU A 51 6.83 -4.75 15.58
C GLU A 51 7.39 -5.13 14.20
N LEU A 52 8.34 -4.33 13.72
CA LEU A 52 8.98 -4.49 12.40
C LEU A 52 10.24 -5.34 12.52
N THR A 53 10.54 -6.13 11.49
CA THR A 53 11.85 -6.78 11.38
C THR A 53 12.95 -5.73 11.13
N GLU A 54 14.21 -6.08 11.37
CA GLU A 54 15.32 -5.15 11.11
C GLU A 54 15.39 -4.74 9.63
N ARG A 55 15.02 -5.64 8.71
CA ARG A 55 14.97 -5.35 7.28
C ARG A 55 13.80 -4.41 6.93
N GLU A 56 12.64 -4.59 7.55
CA GLU A 56 11.50 -3.68 7.40
C GLU A 56 11.81 -2.28 7.93
N LYS A 57 12.55 -2.17 9.06
CA LYS A 57 13.02 -0.87 9.59
C LYS A 57 14.03 -0.18 8.69
N GLU A 58 14.97 -0.95 8.12
CA GLU A 58 16.00 -0.41 7.22
C GLU A 58 15.40 0.12 5.92
N THR A 59 14.44 -0.61 5.37
CA THR A 59 13.88 -0.32 4.05
C THR A 59 12.65 0.60 4.10
N GLY A 60 11.92 0.62 5.21
CA GLY A 60 10.60 1.26 5.28
C GLY A 60 9.52 0.50 4.51
N TRP A 61 9.75 -0.77 4.17
CA TRP A 61 8.85 -1.61 3.39
C TRP A 61 8.62 -2.95 4.09
N PHE A 62 7.36 -3.41 4.10
CA PHE A 62 7.02 -4.77 4.50
C PHE A 62 7.63 -5.80 3.54
N GLU A 63 8.14 -6.88 4.11
CA GLU A 63 8.71 -8.00 3.36
C GLU A 63 7.63 -8.69 2.50
N PRO A 64 8.01 -9.29 1.34
CA PRO A 64 7.13 -10.18 0.58
C PRO A 64 6.40 -11.20 1.46
N GLY A 65 5.07 -11.26 1.35
CA GLY A 65 4.24 -12.17 2.15
C GLY A 65 4.11 -11.81 3.63
N SER A 66 4.67 -10.67 4.08
CA SER A 66 4.34 -10.11 5.38
C SER A 66 2.85 -9.85 5.49
N ARG A 67 2.34 -9.92 6.72
CA ARG A 67 0.95 -9.57 6.99
C ARG A 67 0.71 -8.12 6.53
N VAL A 68 -0.23 -7.95 5.62
CA VAL A 68 -0.73 -6.64 5.19
C VAL A 68 -1.21 -5.86 6.41
N SER A 69 -0.96 -4.55 6.42
CA SER A 69 -1.36 -3.72 7.56
C SER A 69 -2.84 -3.91 7.89
N ASP A 70 -3.18 -3.86 9.18
CA ASP A 70 -4.57 -4.06 9.63
C ASP A 70 -5.53 -2.99 9.09
N VAL A 71 -4.99 -1.86 8.62
CA VAL A 71 -5.73 -0.76 7.99
C VAL A 71 -5.71 -0.77 6.46
N ALA A 72 -4.99 -1.71 5.83
CA ALA A 72 -4.93 -1.80 4.38
C ALA A 72 -6.25 -2.29 3.77
N ASN A 73 -6.56 -1.81 2.56
CA ASN A 73 -7.72 -2.28 1.81
C ASN A 73 -7.52 -3.74 1.40
N THR A 74 -8.43 -4.61 1.85
CA THR A 74 -8.39 -6.04 1.51
C THR A 74 -9.75 -6.55 1.09
N VAL A 75 -9.74 -7.62 0.29
CA VAL A 75 -10.93 -8.41 -0.05
C VAL A 75 -10.62 -9.87 0.23
N ASN A 76 -11.34 -10.47 1.17
CA ASN A 76 -11.04 -11.82 1.67
C ASN A 76 -9.57 -11.96 2.14
N GLY A 77 -9.02 -10.91 2.75
CA GLY A 77 -7.63 -10.88 3.22
C GLY A 77 -6.56 -10.72 2.13
N ARG A 78 -6.93 -10.63 0.84
CA ARG A 78 -6.00 -10.27 -0.25
C ARG A 78 -5.89 -8.75 -0.33
N LEU A 79 -4.66 -8.22 -0.40
CA LEU A 79 -4.41 -6.81 -0.71
C LEU A 79 -4.96 -6.46 -2.10
N VAL A 80 -5.63 -5.32 -2.21
CA VAL A 80 -6.18 -4.80 -3.46
C VAL A 80 -5.67 -3.38 -3.71
N ASP A 81 -5.48 -3.02 -4.97
CA ASP A 81 -5.14 -1.64 -5.36
C ASP A 81 -6.34 -0.69 -5.19
N HIS A 82 -6.18 0.62 -5.42
CA HIS A 82 -7.30 1.57 -5.29
C HIS A 82 -8.45 1.33 -6.27
N ARG A 83 -8.18 0.80 -7.46
CA ARG A 83 -9.20 0.59 -8.50
C ARG A 83 -10.09 -0.56 -8.08
N GLU A 84 -9.46 -1.69 -7.74
CA GLU A 84 -10.12 -2.86 -7.17
C GLU A 84 -10.83 -2.46 -5.86
N ALA A 85 -10.16 -1.76 -4.94
CA ALA A 85 -10.74 -1.33 -3.67
C ALA A 85 -11.99 -0.47 -3.87
N LYS A 86 -11.98 0.47 -4.82
CA LYS A 86 -13.14 1.29 -5.17
C LYS A 86 -14.28 0.43 -5.70
N GLU A 87 -14.01 -0.48 -6.63
CA GLU A 87 -15.03 -1.38 -7.19
C GLU A 87 -15.68 -2.23 -6.09
N PHE A 88 -14.87 -2.83 -5.21
CA PHE A 88 -15.35 -3.65 -4.10
C PHE A 88 -16.05 -2.82 -3.00
N TYR A 89 -15.64 -1.58 -2.78
CA TYR A 89 -16.32 -0.66 -1.89
C TYR A 89 -17.73 -0.33 -2.41
N ASP A 90 -17.84 0.03 -3.69
CA ASP A 90 -19.10 0.43 -4.32
C ASP A 90 -20.15 -0.70 -4.30
N ILE A 91 -19.71 -1.97 -4.34
CA ILE A 91 -20.58 -3.16 -4.27
C ILE A 91 -20.68 -3.78 -2.86
N GLY A 92 -20.04 -3.19 -1.85
CA GLY A 92 -20.13 -3.62 -0.46
C GLY A 92 -19.37 -4.91 -0.11
N LEU A 93 -18.33 -5.26 -0.86
CA LEU A 93 -17.50 -6.46 -0.69
C LEU A 93 -16.10 -6.16 -0.14
N LEU A 94 -15.74 -4.89 0.08
CA LEU A 94 -14.49 -4.53 0.75
C LEU A 94 -14.52 -4.99 2.23
N ASP A 95 -13.43 -5.61 2.70
CA ASP A 95 -13.34 -6.10 4.08
C ASP A 95 -13.51 -4.94 5.07
N LYS A 96 -14.49 -5.05 5.98
CA LYS A 96 -14.69 -4.05 7.03
C LYS A 96 -13.56 -4.14 8.04
N LYS A 97 -12.81 -3.06 8.21
CA LYS A 97 -11.87 -2.92 9.33
C LYS A 97 -12.61 -2.32 10.51
N ALA A 98 -12.39 -2.86 11.71
CA ALA A 98 -12.83 -2.20 12.92
C ALA A 98 -12.02 -0.91 13.04
N LEU A 99 -12.66 0.25 12.79
CA LEU A 99 -12.11 1.51 13.25
C LEU A 99 -11.99 1.36 14.76
N GLY A 100 -10.77 1.44 15.28
CA GLY A 100 -10.50 1.27 16.71
C GLY A 100 -11.47 2.08 17.56
N GLN A 101 -11.94 1.46 18.66
CA GLN A 101 -12.52 2.18 19.79
C GLN A 101 -11.51 3.15 20.39
#